data_AF-A0A6G0UE62-F1
#
_entry.id   AF-A0A6G0UE62-F1
#
_cell.length_a   1.000
_cell.length_b   1.000
_cell.length_c   1.000
_cell.angle_alpha   90.00
_cell.angle_beta   90.00
_cell.angle_gamma   90.00
#
_symmetry.space_group_name_H-M   'P 1'
#
loop_
_entity.id
_entity.type
_entity.pdbx_description
1 polymer ?
#
loop_
_entity_poly.entity_id
_entity_poly.type
_entity_poly.pdbx_seq_one_letter_code
_entity_poly.pdbx_strand_id
1 'polypeptide(L)'
;MFKFFILALGIFGFGLCQNCDFNFVKKYTIDGIVNDAKVRDDFLMDIMTWEGKFATDKVGLNYKHGLTYDGTSLNYSTGLPDGGLHDFSAASKESVHLGLLALALNSSNKYAVRFFESGMQGVWTGDVKSYVVDQLTKKISAYEKWNSTYPGFGGYLPWYTVNDEDGIVLLDATLEPEKSTHNGVMRLTLGI
;
A
#
# COMPACT_ATOMS: atom_id res chain seq x y z
N MET A 1 21.19 24.07 41.91
CA MET A 1 21.94 23.37 40.84
C MET A 1 20.91 22.66 39.96
N PHE A 2 20.33 23.39 39.01
CA PHE A 2 19.22 22.91 38.16
C PHE A 2 19.81 22.26 36.90
N LYS A 3 19.50 20.98 36.67
CA LYS A 3 19.70 20.33 35.36
C LYS A 3 18.38 20.35 34.61
N PHE A 4 18.34 21.14 33.54
CA PHE A 4 17.27 21.10 32.54
C PHE A 4 17.39 19.82 31.72
N PHE A 5 16.38 18.96 31.77
CA PHE A 5 16.14 17.94 30.76
C PHE A 5 15.25 18.57 29.69
N ILE A 6 15.80 18.85 28.51
CA ILE A 6 15.00 19.19 27.33
C ILE A 6 14.56 17.86 26.72
N LEU A 7 13.29 17.53 26.90
CA LEU A 7 12.61 16.45 26.19
C LEU A 7 12.43 16.92 24.73
N ALA A 8 13.21 16.36 23.82
CA ALA A 8 13.00 16.56 22.39
C ALA A 8 11.71 15.83 21.98
N LEU A 9 10.62 16.59 21.84
CA LEU A 9 9.42 16.15 21.15
C LEU A 9 9.80 15.92 19.67
N GLY A 10 9.96 14.66 19.29
CA GLY A 10 10.09 14.25 17.91
C GLY A 10 8.80 14.58 17.17
N ILE A 11 8.81 15.70 16.45
CA ILE A 11 7.80 15.98 15.43
C ILE A 11 8.07 14.97 14.32
N PHE A 12 7.20 13.97 14.18
CA PHE A 12 7.10 13.17 12.96
C PHE A 12 6.80 14.14 11.82
N GLY A 13 7.84 14.54 11.11
CA GLY A 13 7.72 15.28 9.87
C GLY A 13 7.09 14.35 8.85
N PHE A 14 5.78 14.40 8.70
CA PHE A 14 5.22 14.35 7.36
C PHE A 14 5.97 15.44 6.60
N GLY A 15 6.86 15.04 5.71
CA GLY A 15 7.50 15.96 4.78
C GLY A 15 6.41 16.61 3.96
N LEU A 16 5.87 17.73 4.45
CA LEU A 16 5.03 18.63 3.68
C LEU A 16 5.90 19.06 2.52
N CYS A 17 5.65 18.46 1.37
CA CYS A 17 6.37 18.74 0.16
C CYS A 17 6.11 20.19 -0.22
N GLN A 18 7.03 21.08 0.14
CA GLN A 18 6.91 22.54 0.00
C GLN A 18 6.81 23.00 -1.46
N ASN A 19 7.01 22.11 -2.44
CA ASN A 19 6.90 22.36 -3.89
C ASN A 19 6.25 21.20 -4.66
N CYS A 20 5.37 20.43 -4.01
CA CYS A 20 4.64 19.39 -4.72
C CYS A 20 3.54 20.01 -5.57
N ASP A 21 3.72 19.95 -6.89
CA ASP A 21 2.62 20.17 -7.82
C ASP A 21 1.73 18.92 -7.82
N PHE A 22 0.82 18.86 -6.84
CA PHE A 22 -0.24 17.85 -6.74
C PHE A 22 -1.19 17.88 -7.96
N ASN A 23 -1.07 18.89 -8.83
CA ASN A 23 -1.88 19.10 -10.01
C ASN A 23 -1.09 18.89 -11.30
N PHE A 24 -0.18 17.92 -11.30
CA PHE A 24 0.68 17.58 -12.44
C PHE A 24 -0.12 17.37 -13.75
N VAL A 25 -1.38 16.93 -13.65
CA VAL A 25 -2.27 16.69 -14.78
C VAL A 25 -2.40 17.93 -15.67
N LYS A 26 -2.36 19.15 -15.10
CA LYS A 26 -2.43 20.42 -15.86
C LYS A 26 -1.25 20.66 -16.80
N LYS A 27 -0.14 19.94 -16.63
CA LYS A 27 1.02 20.00 -17.54
C LYS A 27 0.74 19.35 -18.88
N TYR A 28 -0.31 18.54 -18.98
CA TYR A 28 -0.59 17.67 -20.12
C TYR A 28 -1.90 18.08 -20.82
N THR A 29 -1.94 17.96 -22.14
CA THR A 29 -3.17 18.09 -22.93
C THR A 29 -3.63 16.71 -23.40
N ILE A 30 -4.93 16.55 -23.65
CA ILE A 30 -5.48 15.29 -24.20
C ILE A 30 -4.80 14.98 -25.54
N ASP A 31 -4.66 15.98 -26.40
CA ASP A 31 -3.99 15.82 -27.70
C ASP A 31 -2.55 15.30 -27.55
N GLY A 32 -1.78 15.86 -26.61
CA GLY A 32 -0.43 15.37 -26.31
C GLY A 32 -0.42 13.92 -25.81
N ILE A 33 -1.31 13.55 -24.90
CA ILE A 33 -1.40 12.17 -24.38
C ILE A 33 -1.75 11.16 -25.49
N VAL A 34 -2.63 11.54 -26.42
CA VAL A 34 -3.08 10.68 -27.52
C VAL A 34 -2.01 10.56 -28.59
N ASN A 35 -1.45 11.69 -29.04
CA ASN A 35 -0.67 11.76 -30.26
C ASN A 35 0.85 11.76 -30.07
N ASP A 36 1.35 11.98 -28.84
CA ASP A 36 2.79 11.99 -28.54
C ASP A 36 3.16 10.89 -27.53
N ALA A 37 3.97 9.93 -27.99
CA ALA A 37 4.40 8.80 -27.16
C ALA A 37 5.26 9.22 -25.96
N LYS A 38 6.06 10.29 -26.10
CA LYS A 38 6.86 10.82 -25.00
C LYS A 38 5.98 11.49 -23.96
N VAL A 39 5.02 12.32 -24.39
CA VAL A 39 4.08 12.99 -23.48
C VAL A 39 3.26 11.97 -22.68
N ARG A 40 2.81 10.89 -23.34
CA ARG A 40 2.12 9.78 -22.66
C ARG A 40 3.01 9.07 -21.65
N ASP A 41 4.28 8.86 -21.98
CA ASP A 41 5.24 8.23 -21.08
C ASP A 41 5.50 9.08 -19.83
N ASP A 42 5.73 10.38 -20.01
CA ASP A 42 5.93 11.35 -18.92
C ASP A 42 4.68 11.41 -18.03
N PHE A 43 3.48 11.43 -18.62
CA PHE A 43 2.21 11.41 -17.89
C PHE A 43 2.05 10.14 -17.03
N LEU A 44 2.35 8.96 -17.58
CA LEU A 44 2.29 7.71 -16.83
C LEU A 44 3.32 7.66 -15.69
N MET A 45 4.53 8.19 -15.90
CA MET A 45 5.54 8.28 -14.85
C MET A 45 5.10 9.21 -13.72
N ASP A 46 4.47 10.33 -14.01
CA ASP A 46 3.90 11.21 -13.00
C ASP A 46 2.74 10.53 -12.25
N ILE A 47 1.82 9.85 -12.95
CA ILE A 47 0.76 9.05 -12.31
C ILE A 47 1.37 8.06 -11.32
N MET A 48 2.32 7.24 -11.77
CA MET A 48 2.91 6.20 -10.92
C MET A 48 3.67 6.80 -9.73
N THR A 49 4.27 7.98 -9.90
CA THR A 49 4.88 8.71 -8.78
C THR A 49 3.84 9.05 -7.71
N TRP A 50 2.68 9.57 -8.11
CA TRP A 50 1.64 9.99 -7.18
C TRP A 50 0.86 8.82 -6.59
N GLU A 51 0.48 7.84 -7.41
CA GLU A 51 -0.14 6.58 -6.97
C GLU A 51 0.77 5.80 -6.01
N GLY A 52 2.09 5.84 -6.21
CA GLY A 52 3.05 5.24 -5.30
C GLY A 52 2.96 5.77 -3.87
N LYS A 53 2.48 7.01 -3.67
CA LYS A 53 2.26 7.58 -2.33
C LYS A 53 1.09 6.92 -1.60
N PHE A 54 0.15 6.28 -2.31
CA PHE A 54 -0.90 5.46 -1.69
C PHE A 54 -0.33 4.17 -1.09
N ALA A 55 0.69 3.57 -1.72
CA ALA A 55 1.39 2.39 -1.20
C ALA A 55 2.36 2.73 -0.05
N THR A 56 1.87 3.49 0.94
CA THR A 56 2.59 3.87 2.15
C THR A 56 1.91 3.33 3.40
N ASP A 57 2.68 3.26 4.49
CA ASP A 57 2.20 2.73 5.76
C ASP A 57 1.01 3.56 6.28
N LYS A 58 -0.01 2.87 6.78
CA LYS A 58 -1.26 3.48 7.30
C LYS A 58 -2.02 4.35 6.28
N VAL A 59 -1.80 4.11 4.99
CA VAL A 59 -2.58 4.69 3.88
C VAL A 59 -3.18 3.57 3.05
N GLY A 60 -2.34 2.84 2.31
CA GLY A 60 -2.74 1.68 1.51
C GLY A 60 -2.09 0.37 1.95
N LEU A 61 -0.99 0.44 2.72
CA LEU A 61 -0.23 -0.73 3.16
C LEU A 61 0.00 -0.75 4.67
N ASN A 62 0.13 -1.96 5.20
CA ASN A 62 0.74 -2.26 6.49
C ASN A 62 2.18 -2.71 6.25
N TYR A 63 3.16 -1.89 6.62
CA TYR A 63 4.58 -2.19 6.35
C TYR A 63 5.15 -3.34 7.19
N LYS A 64 4.52 -3.64 8.32
CA LYS A 64 4.98 -4.68 9.25
C LYS A 64 4.72 -6.08 8.68
N HIS A 65 3.55 -6.29 8.09
CA HIS A 65 3.11 -7.58 7.55
C HIS A 65 3.00 -7.60 6.02
N GLY A 66 3.23 -6.47 5.34
CA GLY A 66 3.14 -6.36 3.89
C GLY A 66 1.71 -6.51 3.34
N LEU A 67 0.70 -6.28 4.17
CA LEU A 67 -0.72 -6.44 3.83
C LEU A 67 -1.30 -5.14 3.27
N THR A 68 -2.30 -5.22 2.40
CA THR A 68 -3.08 -4.03 1.99
C THR A 68 -4.12 -3.68 3.04
N TYR A 69 -4.40 -2.39 3.16
CA TYR A 69 -5.67 -1.89 3.67
C TYR A 69 -6.64 -1.67 2.50
N ASP A 70 -7.94 -1.59 2.75
CA ASP A 70 -8.92 -1.18 1.73
C ASP A 70 -8.66 0.28 1.29
N GLY A 71 -8.26 1.13 2.22
CA GLY A 71 -7.88 2.51 1.96
C GLY A 71 -7.84 3.36 3.22
N THR A 72 -7.79 4.68 3.03
CA THR A 72 -7.84 5.65 4.14
C THR A 72 -8.70 6.83 3.75
N SER A 73 -9.37 7.41 4.74
CA SER A 73 -10.14 8.64 4.57
C SER A 73 -9.21 9.84 4.43
N LEU A 74 -9.64 10.80 3.61
CA LEU A 74 -8.94 12.06 3.40
C LEU A 74 -9.75 13.21 3.96
N ASN A 75 -9.06 14.12 4.64
CA ASN A 75 -9.65 15.38 5.06
C ASN A 75 -10.08 16.17 3.81
N TYR A 76 -11.36 16.53 3.74
CA TYR A 76 -11.93 17.21 2.57
C TYR A 76 -11.21 18.53 2.19
N SER A 77 -10.74 19.28 3.18
CA SER A 77 -10.13 20.60 2.95
C SER A 77 -8.65 20.51 2.58
N THR A 78 -7.93 19.53 3.13
CA THR A 78 -6.47 19.43 2.94
C THR A 78 -6.05 18.33 1.95
N GLY A 79 -6.92 17.36 1.69
CA GLY A 79 -6.61 16.17 0.90
C GLY A 79 -5.59 15.23 1.56
N LEU A 80 -5.29 15.43 2.84
CA LEU A 80 -4.36 14.59 3.61
C LEU A 80 -5.13 13.50 4.39
N PRO A 81 -4.49 12.35 4.69
CA PRO A 81 -5.09 11.35 5.56
C PRO A 81 -5.53 11.95 6.91
N ASP A 82 -6.76 11.65 7.34
CA ASP A 82 -7.36 12.22 8.54
C ASP A 82 -7.47 11.25 9.73
N GLY A 83 -6.93 10.04 9.56
CA GLY A 83 -6.99 8.98 10.57
C GLY A 83 -8.16 8.01 10.40
N GLY A 84 -9.08 8.24 9.45
CA GLY A 84 -10.13 7.30 9.07
C GLY A 84 -9.60 6.14 8.22
N LEU A 85 -8.60 5.42 8.72
CA LEU A 85 -8.03 4.23 8.08
C LEU A 85 -9.09 3.12 8.01
N HIS A 86 -9.28 2.53 6.85
CA HIS A 86 -10.04 1.29 6.72
C HIS A 86 -9.08 0.15 7.06
N ASP A 87 -9.02 -0.21 8.34
CA ASP A 87 -8.14 -1.24 8.86
C ASP A 87 -8.52 -2.66 8.42
N PHE A 88 -9.51 -2.81 7.55
CA PHE A 88 -9.88 -4.06 6.90
C PHE A 88 -9.39 -4.14 5.45
N SER A 89 -9.28 -5.35 4.93
CA SER A 89 -8.99 -5.62 3.52
C SER A 89 -9.61 -6.96 3.09
N ALA A 90 -9.33 -7.35 1.86
CA ALA A 90 -9.77 -8.60 1.26
C ALA A 90 -8.83 -9.05 0.14
N ALA A 91 -8.94 -10.32 -0.25
CA ALA A 91 -8.20 -10.92 -1.36
C ALA A 91 -8.19 -10.09 -2.66
N SER A 92 -9.27 -9.35 -2.95
CA SER A 92 -9.33 -8.52 -4.16
C SER A 92 -8.30 -7.38 -4.14
N LYS A 93 -8.04 -6.74 -2.98
CA LYS A 93 -7.03 -5.67 -2.88
C LYS A 93 -5.63 -6.26 -2.88
N GLU A 94 -5.45 -7.39 -2.21
CA GLU A 94 -4.21 -8.16 -2.23
C GLU A 94 -3.82 -8.55 -3.66
N SER A 95 -4.78 -8.95 -4.50
CA SER A 95 -4.52 -9.35 -5.89
C SER A 95 -3.96 -8.20 -6.74
N VAL A 96 -4.45 -6.98 -6.55
CA VAL A 96 -3.94 -5.78 -7.23
C VAL A 96 -2.51 -5.48 -6.78
N HIS A 97 -2.27 -5.50 -5.47
CA HIS A 97 -0.93 -5.28 -4.92
C HIS A 97 0.07 -6.35 -5.37
N LEU A 98 -0.32 -7.63 -5.36
CA LEU A 98 0.50 -8.73 -5.87
C LEU A 98 0.83 -8.59 -7.36
N GLY A 99 -0.14 -8.14 -8.17
CA GLY A 99 0.11 -7.81 -9.58
C GLY A 99 1.19 -6.74 -9.74
N LEU A 100 1.11 -5.65 -8.95
CA LEU A 100 2.14 -4.59 -8.96
C LEU A 100 3.50 -5.08 -8.48
N LEU A 101 3.56 -5.85 -7.39
CA LEU A 101 4.79 -6.45 -6.88
C LEU A 101 5.45 -7.36 -7.94
N ALA A 102 4.65 -8.19 -8.63
CA ALA A 102 5.14 -9.04 -9.70
C ALA A 102 5.69 -8.24 -10.89
N LEU A 103 5.01 -7.16 -11.29
CA LEU A 103 5.50 -6.25 -12.33
C LEU A 103 6.80 -5.56 -11.91
N ALA A 104 6.95 -5.17 -10.64
CA ALA A 104 8.14 -4.50 -10.13
C ALA A 104 9.35 -5.43 -9.93
N LEU A 105 9.13 -6.74 -9.72
CA LEU A 105 10.20 -7.74 -9.78
C LEU A 105 10.85 -7.79 -11.17
N ASN A 106 10.09 -7.51 -12.22
CA ASN A 106 10.62 -7.27 -13.55
C ASN A 106 11.09 -5.81 -13.67
N SER A 107 12.38 -5.58 -13.38
CA SER A 107 12.97 -4.24 -13.41
C SER A 107 12.88 -3.51 -14.76
N SER A 108 12.50 -4.19 -15.85
CA SER A 108 12.20 -3.55 -17.13
C SER A 108 10.85 -2.81 -17.15
N ASN A 109 9.93 -3.11 -16.21
CA ASN A 109 8.70 -2.34 -16.06
C ASN A 109 8.95 -1.07 -15.23
N LYS A 110 9.40 -0.02 -15.92
CA LYS A 110 9.72 1.27 -15.29
C LYS A 110 8.56 1.93 -14.55
N TYR A 111 7.31 1.67 -14.93
CA TYR A 111 6.13 2.23 -14.27
C TYR A 111 5.91 1.61 -12.89
N ALA A 112 6.00 0.28 -12.79
CA ALA A 112 5.89 -0.43 -11.53
C ALA A 112 7.08 -0.11 -10.61
N VAL A 113 8.30 0.00 -11.18
CA VAL A 113 9.48 0.45 -10.43
C VAL A 113 9.25 1.85 -9.86
N ARG A 114 8.79 2.80 -10.68
CA ARG A 114 8.50 4.17 -10.27
C ARG A 114 7.46 4.26 -9.14
N PHE A 115 6.42 3.44 -9.20
CA PHE A 115 5.40 3.36 -8.16
C PHE A 115 6.03 3.05 -6.80
N PHE A 116 6.85 1.99 -6.70
CA PHE A 116 7.48 1.63 -5.44
C PHE A 116 8.63 2.56 -5.03
N GLU A 117 9.42 3.10 -5.98
CA GLU A 117 10.42 4.14 -5.66
C GLU A 117 9.78 5.31 -4.91
N SER A 118 8.60 5.73 -5.36
CA SER A 118 7.88 6.84 -4.73
C SER A 118 7.32 6.48 -3.36
N GLY A 119 6.72 5.29 -3.21
CA GLY A 119 6.12 4.84 -1.94
C GLY A 119 7.15 4.53 -0.85
N MET A 120 8.33 4.03 -1.22
CA MET A 120 9.35 3.64 -0.25
C MET A 120 10.27 4.78 0.21
N GLN A 121 10.12 5.97 -0.39
CA GLN A 121 11.00 7.12 -0.14
C GLN A 121 11.07 7.49 1.35
N GLY A 122 12.28 7.50 1.90
CA GLY A 122 12.52 7.85 3.31
C GLY A 122 12.22 6.74 4.31
N VAL A 123 11.72 5.57 3.86
CA VAL A 123 11.42 4.42 4.72
C VAL A 123 12.27 3.20 4.39
N TRP A 124 12.72 3.07 3.13
CA TRP A 124 13.59 1.99 2.68
C TRP A 124 14.91 2.53 2.12
N THR A 125 16.01 1.81 2.40
CA THR A 125 17.38 2.21 1.98
C THR A 125 17.95 1.34 0.87
N GLY A 126 17.33 0.19 0.57
CA GLY A 126 17.71 -0.68 -0.55
C GLY A 126 17.09 -0.24 -1.88
N ASP A 127 17.26 -1.07 -2.91
CA ASP A 127 16.59 -0.89 -4.21
C ASP A 127 15.12 -1.36 -4.19
N VAL A 128 14.37 -1.05 -5.24
CA VAL A 128 12.95 -1.48 -5.37
C VAL A 128 12.83 -3.00 -5.33
N LYS A 129 13.77 -3.73 -5.93
CA LYS A 129 13.70 -5.19 -5.99
C LYS A 129 13.79 -5.80 -4.59
N SER A 130 14.71 -5.35 -3.76
CA SER A 130 14.84 -5.79 -2.36
C SER A 130 13.64 -5.38 -1.53
N TYR A 131 13.07 -4.19 -1.74
CA TYR A 131 11.81 -3.78 -1.10
C TYR A 131 10.66 -4.72 -1.47
N VAL A 132 10.48 -5.02 -2.75
CA VAL A 132 9.42 -5.91 -3.25
C VAL A 132 9.58 -7.33 -2.69
N VAL A 133 10.81 -7.84 -2.62
CA VAL A 133 11.09 -9.16 -2.02
C VAL A 133 10.76 -9.17 -0.52
N ASP A 134 11.09 -8.09 0.21
CA ASP A 134 10.69 -7.94 1.62
C ASP A 134 9.17 -7.93 1.79
N GLN A 135 8.44 -7.16 0.98
CA GLN A 135 6.98 -7.11 1.02
C GLN A 135 6.35 -8.48 0.74
N LEU A 136 6.83 -9.20 -0.28
CA LEU A 136 6.36 -10.55 -0.60
C LEU A 136 6.65 -11.54 0.53
N THR A 137 7.84 -11.45 1.14
CA THR A 137 8.24 -12.31 2.26
C THR A 137 7.29 -12.12 3.45
N LYS A 138 7.08 -10.86 3.86
CA LYS A 138 6.15 -10.52 4.95
C LYS A 138 4.72 -10.99 4.68
N LYS A 139 4.24 -10.74 3.45
CA LYS A 139 2.89 -11.14 3.02
C LYS A 139 2.71 -12.66 3.07
N ILE A 140 3.67 -13.43 2.55
CA ILE A 140 3.63 -14.89 2.63
C ILE A 140 3.61 -15.36 4.09
N SER A 141 4.47 -14.80 4.95
CA SER A 141 4.46 -15.14 6.38
C SER A 141 3.13 -14.84 7.06
N ALA A 142 2.49 -13.71 6.73
CA ALA A 142 1.16 -13.36 7.25
C ALA A 142 0.09 -14.36 6.78
N TYR A 143 0.16 -14.80 5.52
CA TYR A 143 -0.74 -15.80 4.95
C TYR A 143 -0.56 -17.20 5.55
N GLU A 144 0.67 -17.63 5.77
CA GLU A 144 0.98 -18.90 6.42
C GLU A 144 0.50 -18.91 7.88
N LYS A 145 0.69 -17.78 8.58
CA LYS A 145 0.15 -17.59 9.93
C LYS A 145 -1.38 -17.64 9.93
N TRP A 146 -2.04 -16.97 8.98
CA TRP A 146 -3.49 -17.06 8.81
C TRP A 146 -3.95 -18.50 8.59
N ASN A 147 -3.36 -19.21 7.64
CA ASN A 147 -3.76 -20.58 7.31
C ASN A 147 -3.54 -21.56 8.46
N SER A 148 -2.48 -21.39 9.25
CA SER A 148 -2.24 -22.21 10.44
C SER A 148 -3.20 -21.88 11.60
N THR A 149 -3.60 -20.62 11.74
CA THR A 149 -4.54 -20.17 12.79
C THR A 149 -5.99 -20.55 12.45
N TYR A 150 -6.38 -20.43 11.17
CA TYR A 150 -7.74 -20.65 10.70
C TYR A 150 -7.79 -21.65 9.51
N PRO A 151 -7.42 -22.93 9.72
CA PRO A 151 -7.34 -23.92 8.64
C PRO A 151 -8.71 -24.21 7.98
N GLY A 152 -9.82 -23.88 8.65
CA GLY A 152 -11.17 -24.02 8.12
C GLY A 152 -11.45 -23.18 6.87
N PHE A 153 -10.66 -22.13 6.61
CA PHE A 153 -10.74 -21.36 5.37
C PHE A 153 -9.97 -22.01 4.21
N GLY A 154 -9.25 -23.11 4.42
CA GLY A 154 -8.60 -23.87 3.33
C GLY A 154 -7.59 -23.08 2.50
N GLY A 155 -6.86 -22.15 3.13
CA GLY A 155 -5.90 -21.27 2.47
C GLY A 155 -6.52 -20.10 1.68
N TYR A 156 -7.82 -19.86 1.80
CA TYR A 156 -8.48 -18.67 1.25
C TYR A 156 -8.51 -17.53 2.27
N LEU A 157 -8.54 -16.30 1.76
CA LEU A 157 -8.67 -15.08 2.56
C LEU A 157 -10.10 -14.52 2.44
N PRO A 158 -10.84 -14.38 3.56
CA PRO A 158 -12.11 -13.65 3.58
C PRO A 158 -11.85 -12.13 3.55
N TRP A 159 -12.87 -11.33 3.86
CA TRP A 159 -12.60 -10.01 4.42
C TRP A 159 -11.98 -10.17 5.81
N TYR A 160 -10.96 -9.39 6.11
CA TYR A 160 -10.19 -9.49 7.35
C TYR A 160 -9.79 -8.11 7.84
N THR A 161 -9.51 -8.01 9.14
CA THR A 161 -8.84 -6.86 9.74
C THR A 161 -7.33 -7.04 9.68
N VAL A 162 -6.61 -5.95 9.49
CA VAL A 162 -5.16 -5.86 9.48
C VAL A 162 -4.72 -5.16 10.77
N ASN A 163 -3.96 -5.87 11.59
CA ASN A 163 -3.34 -5.28 12.79
C ASN A 163 -1.81 -5.43 12.77
N ASP A 164 -1.12 -4.59 13.53
CA ASP A 164 0.34 -4.63 13.60
C ASP A 164 0.82 -5.82 14.43
N GLU A 165 0.06 -6.28 15.41
CA GLU A 165 0.46 -7.36 16.31
C GLU A 165 0.39 -8.72 15.61
N ASP A 166 -0.72 -9.01 14.95
CA ASP A 166 -1.04 -10.34 14.46
C ASP A 166 -1.05 -10.50 12.94
N GLY A 167 -1.10 -9.40 12.18
CA GLY A 167 -1.26 -9.42 10.73
C GLY A 167 -2.73 -9.55 10.37
N ILE A 168 -3.15 -10.74 9.95
CA ILE A 168 -4.54 -11.00 9.53
C ILE A 168 -5.36 -11.47 10.72
N VAL A 169 -6.43 -10.74 11.01
CA VAL A 169 -7.42 -11.07 12.05
C VAL A 169 -8.79 -11.27 11.41
N LEU A 170 -9.53 -12.26 11.88
CA LEU A 170 -10.89 -12.49 11.40
C LEU A 170 -11.76 -11.26 11.67
N LEU A 171 -12.40 -10.73 10.63
CA LEU A 171 -13.30 -9.59 10.75
C LEU A 171 -14.51 -10.01 11.60
N ASP A 172 -14.82 -9.22 12.63
CA ASP A 172 -16.03 -9.45 13.43
C ASP A 172 -17.27 -9.12 12.59
N ALA A 173 -18.04 -10.16 12.25
CA ALA A 173 -19.24 -10.05 11.43
C ALA A 173 -20.35 -9.21 12.07
N THR A 174 -20.28 -8.92 13.39
CA THR A 174 -21.22 -8.02 14.06
C THR A 174 -20.95 -6.54 13.79
N LEU A 175 -19.74 -6.20 13.33
CA LEU A 175 -19.36 -4.83 13.02
C LEU A 175 -19.73 -4.43 11.59
N GLU A 176 -19.82 -5.39 10.65
CA GLU A 176 -19.91 -5.09 9.21
C GLU A 176 -20.71 -6.16 8.42
N PRO A 177 -22.04 -6.23 8.59
CA PRO A 177 -22.87 -7.32 8.03
C PRO A 177 -22.90 -7.37 6.49
N GLU A 178 -22.77 -6.24 5.80
CA GLU A 178 -22.77 -6.17 4.33
C GLU A 178 -21.52 -6.79 3.66
N LYS A 179 -20.43 -7.02 4.41
CA LYS A 179 -19.16 -7.54 3.85
C LYS A 179 -19.08 -9.06 3.81
N SER A 180 -20.07 -9.75 4.40
CA SER A 180 -20.15 -11.23 4.43
C SER A 180 -20.40 -11.88 3.05
N THR A 181 -20.82 -11.12 2.03
CA THR A 181 -21.20 -11.64 0.71
C THR A 181 -20.11 -11.53 -0.37
N HIS A 182 -18.96 -10.91 -0.08
CA HIS A 182 -17.93 -10.63 -1.07
C HIS A 182 -16.67 -11.49 -0.89
N ASN A 183 -16.78 -12.80 -1.10
CA ASN A 183 -15.61 -13.68 -1.18
C ASN A 183 -14.97 -13.58 -2.58
N GLY A 184 -14.20 -12.52 -2.81
CA GLY A 184 -13.23 -12.49 -3.92
C GLY A 184 -12.20 -13.59 -3.68
N VAL A 185 -12.03 -14.51 -4.63
CA VAL A 185 -11.31 -15.77 -4.42
C VAL A 185 -9.82 -15.58 -4.74
N MET A 186 -8.97 -15.46 -3.72
CA MET A 186 -7.53 -15.76 -3.86
C MET A 186 -7.23 -17.07 -3.14
N ARG A 187 -6.81 -18.10 -3.90
CA ARG A 187 -6.39 -19.39 -3.36
C ARG A 187 -4.87 -19.41 -3.20
N LEU A 188 -4.41 -19.64 -1.98
CA LEU A 188 -3.00 -19.98 -1.73
C LEU A 188 -2.80 -21.48 -1.97
N THR A 189 -2.49 -21.86 -3.20
CA THR A 189 -1.87 -23.17 -3.46
C THR A 189 -0.38 -22.95 -3.65
N LEU A 190 0.35 -22.85 -2.54
CA LEU A 190 1.80 -23.08 -2.55
C LEU A 190 2.00 -24.59 -2.47
N GLY A 191 2.06 -25.23 -3.64
CA GLY A 191 2.50 -26.61 -3.73
C GLY A 191 3.98 -26.67 -3.40
N ILE A 192 4.29 -27.19 -2.21
CA ILE A 192 5.57 -27.84 -1.93
C ILE A 192 5.41 -29.32 -2.28
#